data_AF-A0A3S0SF61-F1
#
_entry.id   AF-A0A3S0SF61-F1
#
_cell.length_a   1.000
_cell.length_b   1.000
_cell.length_c   1.000
_cell.angle_alpha   90.00
_cell.angle_beta   90.00
_cell.angle_gamma   90.00
#
_symmetry.space_group_name_H-M   'P 1'
#
loop_
_entity.id
_entity.type
_entity.pdbx_description
1 polymer ?
#
loop_
_entity_poly.entity_id
_entity_poly.type
_entity_poly.pdbx_seq_one_letter_code
_entity_poly.pdbx_strand_id
1 'polypeptide(L)'
;MGNDRVDESLAAVRAEVLDSTRADIAKFGWSVIGVFPTPEEPGVPFSYTVGLSGKGLPELAIYGLPVRTGHQVLNMVARQMVDAGVPLATGQRIENVLENDVALVAVAMSNTTDLNLVREVYGSVAAAVQVCWPDHDGLLPWEQGSSVGDDVQPVYGQGPAGRPVFRARRLPLETAGELAELVGADADPGSLTIVDPQADNDRRARWGARAFLGYASFLGRGKLNCELETTASDMLADLRHMYDALGLDWEDALSSVDRNYQAEILGEL
;
A
#
# COMPACT_ATOMS: atom_id res chain seq x y z
N MET A 1 35.81 -32.49 0.21
CA MET A 1 35.15 -33.31 -0.86
C MET A 1 33.66 -33.07 -1.00
N GLY A 2 32.86 -32.97 0.07
CA GLY A 2 31.44 -32.57 -0.03
C GLY A 2 31.22 -31.06 -0.18
N ASN A 3 31.96 -30.25 0.60
CA ASN A 3 31.81 -28.78 0.63
C ASN A 3 32.36 -28.11 -0.63
N ASP A 4 33.52 -28.56 -1.13
CA ASP A 4 34.18 -27.98 -2.32
C ASP A 4 33.31 -28.05 -3.58
N ARG A 5 32.49 -29.11 -3.70
CA ARG A 5 31.63 -29.36 -4.85
C ARG A 5 30.34 -28.52 -4.81
N VAL A 6 29.88 -28.15 -3.62
CA VAL A 6 28.74 -27.24 -3.41
C VAL A 6 29.18 -25.80 -3.67
N ASP A 7 30.36 -25.41 -3.18
CA ASP A 7 30.93 -24.09 -3.43
C ASP A 7 31.22 -23.86 -4.92
N GLU A 8 31.75 -24.86 -5.63
CA GLU A 8 31.98 -24.81 -7.07
C GLU A 8 30.67 -24.73 -7.87
N SER A 9 29.61 -25.43 -7.42
CA SER A 9 28.28 -25.34 -8.02
C SER A 9 27.62 -23.98 -7.80
N LEU A 10 27.75 -23.38 -6.61
CA LEU A 10 27.21 -22.05 -6.31
C LEU A 10 27.94 -20.96 -7.10
N ALA A 11 29.26 -21.09 -7.24
CA ALA A 11 30.06 -20.17 -8.05
C ALA A 11 29.66 -20.22 -9.54
N ALA A 12 29.42 -21.42 -10.08
CA ALA A 12 28.98 -21.58 -11.46
C ALA A 12 27.59 -20.96 -11.71
N VAL A 13 26.62 -21.21 -10.82
CA VAL A 13 25.28 -20.60 -10.91
C VAL A 13 25.37 -19.07 -10.80
N ARG A 14 26.20 -18.54 -9.88
CA ARG A 14 26.41 -17.09 -9.76
C ARG A 14 27.02 -16.49 -11.03
N ALA A 15 28.00 -17.15 -11.65
CA ALA A 15 28.58 -16.70 -12.91
C ALA A 15 27.55 -16.66 -14.04
N GLU A 16 26.69 -17.67 -14.15
CA GLU A 16 25.61 -17.70 -15.14
C GLU A 16 24.58 -16.57 -14.91
N VAL A 17 24.20 -16.32 -13.66
CA VAL A 17 23.31 -15.19 -13.30
C VAL A 17 23.95 -13.85 -13.69
N LEU A 18 25.24 -13.67 -13.43
CA LEU A 18 25.98 -12.47 -13.83
C LEU A 18 26.01 -12.28 -15.34
N ASP A 19 26.33 -13.33 -16.11
CA ASP A 19 26.39 -13.27 -17.57
C ASP A 19 25.01 -12.99 -18.18
N SER A 20 23.97 -13.65 -17.68
CA SER A 20 22.58 -13.39 -18.08
C SER A 20 22.16 -11.95 -17.79
N THR A 21 22.50 -11.44 -16.60
CA THR A 21 22.21 -10.05 -16.20
C THR A 21 22.92 -9.05 -17.11
N ARG A 22 24.21 -9.29 -17.44
CA ARG A 22 24.96 -8.44 -18.37
C ARG A 22 24.34 -8.47 -19.77
N ALA A 23 23.87 -9.63 -20.23
CA ALA A 23 23.20 -9.76 -21.52
C ALA A 23 21.87 -8.99 -21.55
N ASP A 24 21.06 -9.07 -20.49
CA ASP A 24 19.83 -8.30 -20.36
C ASP A 24 20.09 -6.79 -20.33
N ILE A 25 21.10 -6.35 -19.57
CA ILE A 25 21.51 -4.93 -19.54
C ILE A 25 21.90 -4.46 -20.94
N ALA A 26 22.71 -5.24 -21.66
CA ALA A 26 23.14 -4.88 -23.02
C ALA A 26 21.96 -4.79 -24.00
N LYS A 27 20.94 -5.64 -23.82
CA LYS A 27 19.78 -5.73 -24.71
C LYS A 27 18.69 -4.71 -24.39
N PHE A 28 18.39 -4.49 -23.12
CA PHE A 28 17.22 -3.73 -22.65
C PHE A 28 17.59 -2.44 -21.90
N GLY A 29 18.86 -2.28 -21.53
CA GLY A 29 19.37 -1.12 -20.78
C GLY A 29 19.43 -1.32 -19.27
N TRP A 30 18.64 -2.24 -18.72
CA TRP A 30 18.71 -2.74 -17.34
C TRP A 30 18.09 -4.15 -17.27
N SER A 31 18.35 -4.85 -16.18
CA SER A 31 17.65 -6.09 -15.78
C SER A 31 16.96 -5.87 -14.44
N VAL A 32 15.93 -6.66 -14.13
CA VAL A 32 15.25 -6.63 -12.83
C VAL A 32 15.43 -7.98 -12.15
N ILE A 33 16.02 -7.95 -10.96
CA ILE A 33 16.35 -9.11 -10.15
C ILE A 33 15.27 -9.27 -9.09
N GLY A 34 14.76 -10.49 -8.98
CA GLY A 34 13.84 -10.89 -7.91
C GLY A 34 14.56 -11.71 -6.86
N VAL A 35 14.36 -11.38 -5.59
CA VAL A 35 14.92 -12.11 -4.46
C VAL A 35 13.78 -12.68 -3.62
N PHE A 36 13.87 -13.97 -3.35
CA PHE A 36 12.91 -14.71 -2.53
C PHE A 36 13.53 -14.97 -1.16
N PRO A 37 12.77 -14.81 -0.07
CA PRO A 37 13.27 -15.17 1.25
C PRO A 37 13.55 -16.67 1.34
N THR A 38 14.55 -17.05 2.12
CA THR A 38 14.87 -18.45 2.42
C THR A 38 14.66 -18.73 3.91
N PRO A 39 14.60 -20.01 4.32
CA PRO A 39 14.58 -20.34 5.75
C PRO A 39 15.78 -19.77 6.53
N GLU A 40 16.94 -19.65 5.89
CA GLU A 40 18.19 -19.14 6.48
C GLU A 40 18.26 -17.61 6.51
N GLU A 41 17.65 -16.96 5.50
CA GLU A 41 17.55 -15.50 5.37
C GLU A 41 16.07 -15.12 5.25
N PRO A 42 15.34 -15.13 6.38
CA PRO A 42 13.94 -14.75 6.39
C PRO A 42 13.79 -13.25 6.12
N GLY A 43 12.66 -12.88 5.53
CA GLY A 43 12.35 -11.49 5.20
C GLY A 43 11.21 -11.42 4.20
N VAL A 44 10.99 -10.23 3.66
CA VAL A 44 10.03 -10.02 2.59
C VAL A 44 10.67 -10.29 1.23
N PRO A 45 9.92 -10.79 0.24
CA PRO A 45 10.42 -10.80 -1.13
C PRO A 45 10.67 -9.35 -1.59
N PHE A 46 11.65 -9.19 -2.46
CA PHE A 46 11.94 -7.88 -3.03
C PHE A 46 12.44 -8.01 -4.46
N SER A 47 12.46 -6.90 -5.16
CA SER A 47 13.04 -6.80 -6.50
C SER A 47 13.83 -5.52 -6.63
N TYR A 48 14.86 -5.53 -7.47
CA TYR A 48 15.67 -4.35 -7.74
C TYR A 48 16.23 -4.35 -9.16
N THR A 49 16.54 -3.16 -9.68
CA THR A 49 17.15 -3.01 -10.99
C THR A 49 18.66 -3.19 -10.92
N VAL A 50 19.25 -3.65 -12.02
CA VAL A 50 20.68 -3.59 -12.28
C VAL A 50 20.87 -3.05 -13.68
N GLY A 51 21.58 -1.94 -13.83
CA GLY A 51 21.88 -1.37 -15.14
C GLY A 51 21.68 0.13 -15.24
N LEU A 52 20.83 0.70 -14.38
CA LEU A 52 20.53 2.14 -14.37
C LEU A 52 21.75 2.97 -14.00
N SER A 53 22.65 2.39 -13.19
CA SER A 53 23.97 2.97 -12.87
C SER A 53 24.78 3.29 -14.13
N GLY A 54 24.72 2.44 -15.17
CA GLY A 54 25.38 2.67 -16.46
C GLY A 54 24.82 3.85 -17.26
N LYS A 55 23.63 4.34 -16.88
CA LYS A 55 22.98 5.53 -17.43
C LYS A 55 23.14 6.77 -16.54
N GLY A 56 23.88 6.66 -15.42
CA GLY A 56 24.01 7.73 -14.44
C GLY A 56 22.76 7.96 -13.58
N LEU A 57 21.86 6.98 -13.51
CA LEU A 57 20.63 7.02 -12.73
C LEU A 57 20.73 6.08 -11.51
N PRO A 58 20.00 6.34 -10.40
CA PRO A 58 19.97 5.44 -9.26
C PRO A 58 19.32 4.10 -9.65
N GLU A 59 19.75 3.02 -9.00
CA GLU A 59 19.00 1.76 -9.09
C GLU A 59 17.68 1.88 -8.32
N LEU A 60 16.66 1.15 -8.75
CA LEU A 60 15.35 1.13 -8.11
C LEU A 60 15.18 -0.18 -7.34
N ALA A 61 14.55 -0.13 -6.17
CA ALA A 61 14.19 -1.31 -5.38
C ALA A 61 12.73 -1.24 -4.91
N ILE A 62 12.07 -2.40 -4.76
CA ILE A 62 10.72 -2.51 -4.19
C ILE A 62 10.63 -3.75 -3.32
N TYR A 63 10.03 -3.61 -2.14
CA TYR A 63 9.97 -4.65 -1.11
C TYR A 63 8.52 -5.01 -0.80
N GLY A 64 8.26 -6.26 -0.39
CA GLY A 64 6.95 -6.68 0.11
C GLY A 64 5.95 -7.15 -0.95
N LEU A 65 6.20 -6.89 -2.23
CA LEU A 65 5.35 -7.35 -3.32
C LEU A 65 5.79 -8.72 -3.85
N PRO A 66 4.87 -9.52 -4.42
CA PRO A 66 5.24 -10.67 -5.23
C PRO A 66 6.26 -10.25 -6.30
N VAL A 67 7.34 -11.02 -6.47
CA VAL A 67 8.46 -10.70 -7.38
C VAL A 67 8.00 -10.36 -8.80
N ARG A 68 6.95 -11.03 -9.30
CA ARG A 68 6.37 -10.72 -10.62
C ARG A 68 5.79 -9.30 -10.68
N THR A 69 5.04 -8.91 -9.66
CA THR A 69 4.47 -7.56 -9.54
C THR A 69 5.57 -6.51 -9.37
N GLY A 70 6.53 -6.77 -8.47
CA GLY A 70 7.69 -5.91 -8.28
C GLY A 70 8.47 -5.71 -9.59
N HIS A 71 8.67 -6.77 -10.36
CA HIS A 71 9.33 -6.70 -11.67
C HIS A 71 8.58 -5.79 -12.66
N GLN A 72 7.25 -5.90 -12.73
CA GLN A 72 6.44 -5.06 -13.62
C GLN A 72 6.50 -3.59 -13.20
N VAL A 73 6.30 -3.31 -11.92
CA VAL A 73 6.37 -1.95 -11.34
C VAL A 73 7.74 -1.32 -11.62
N LEU A 74 8.83 -2.01 -11.29
CA LEU A 74 10.17 -1.47 -11.49
C LEU A 74 10.49 -1.20 -12.96
N ASN A 75 10.03 -2.03 -13.90
CA ASN A 75 10.22 -1.74 -15.32
C ASN A 75 9.47 -0.49 -15.78
N MET A 76 8.26 -0.25 -15.26
CA MET A 76 7.49 0.94 -15.58
C MET A 76 8.13 2.20 -15.00
N VAL A 77 8.52 2.16 -13.72
CA VAL A 77 9.21 3.27 -13.05
C VAL A 77 10.58 3.55 -13.68
N ALA A 78 11.35 2.51 -14.00
CA ALA A 78 12.65 2.65 -14.67
C ALA A 78 12.50 3.32 -16.04
N ARG A 79 11.50 2.93 -16.85
CA ARG A 79 11.21 3.59 -18.13
C ARG A 79 10.90 5.07 -17.94
N GLN A 80 9.97 5.40 -17.03
CA GLN A 80 9.62 6.80 -16.75
C GLN A 80 10.86 7.62 -16.33
N MET A 81 11.69 7.09 -15.43
CA MET A 81 12.90 7.77 -14.96
C MET A 81 13.96 7.93 -16.05
N VAL A 82 14.14 6.92 -16.90
CA VAL A 82 15.07 6.97 -18.05
C VAL A 82 14.58 7.98 -19.09
N ASP A 83 13.29 7.99 -19.41
CA ASP A 83 12.69 8.92 -20.37
C ASP A 83 12.77 10.38 -19.88
N ALA A 84 12.58 10.60 -18.58
CA ALA A 84 12.75 11.91 -17.96
C ALA A 84 14.22 12.35 -17.85
N GLY A 85 15.16 11.39 -17.80
CA GLY A 85 16.59 11.64 -17.66
C GLY A 85 17.02 12.23 -16.31
N VAL A 86 16.14 12.23 -15.31
CA VAL A 86 16.38 12.79 -13.97
C VAL A 86 16.04 11.77 -12.88
N PRO A 87 16.86 11.65 -11.82
CA PRO A 87 16.56 10.78 -10.68
C PRO A 87 15.26 11.15 -9.96
N LEU A 88 14.57 10.14 -9.43
CA LEU A 88 13.43 10.35 -8.54
C LEU A 88 13.89 10.90 -7.18
N ALA A 89 13.19 11.91 -6.66
CA ALA A 89 13.48 12.51 -5.36
C ALA A 89 12.65 11.87 -4.23
N THR A 90 13.17 11.87 -3.00
CA THR A 90 12.39 11.42 -1.82
C THR A 90 11.08 12.22 -1.71
N GLY A 91 9.96 11.51 -1.54
CA GLY A 91 8.63 12.10 -1.46
C GLY A 91 7.97 12.36 -2.82
N GLN A 92 8.67 12.14 -3.93
CA GLN A 92 8.07 12.24 -5.25
C GLN A 92 7.03 11.12 -5.44
N ARG A 93 5.80 11.51 -5.77
CA ARG A 93 4.75 10.60 -6.22
C ARG A 93 5.06 10.10 -7.62
N ILE A 94 4.89 8.80 -7.83
CA ILE A 94 5.09 8.14 -9.10
C ILE A 94 3.72 7.69 -9.58
N GLU A 95 3.23 8.38 -10.61
CA GLU A 95 1.89 8.21 -11.17
C GLU A 95 1.93 7.31 -12.41
N ASN A 96 0.77 6.85 -12.86
CA ASN A 96 0.63 6.04 -14.09
C ASN A 96 1.45 4.74 -14.06
N VAL A 97 1.57 4.10 -12.89
CA VAL A 97 2.27 2.81 -12.71
C VAL A 97 1.31 1.68 -12.38
N LEU A 98 0.37 1.91 -11.47
CA LEU A 98 -0.65 0.94 -11.09
C LEU A 98 -2.01 1.38 -11.63
N GLU A 99 -2.91 0.41 -11.84
CA GLU A 99 -4.31 0.70 -12.10
C GLU A 99 -4.92 1.43 -10.88
N ASN A 100 -5.89 2.32 -11.11
CA ASN A 100 -6.58 3.12 -10.09
C ASN A 100 -5.75 4.22 -9.39
N ASP A 101 -4.71 4.76 -10.03
CA ASP A 101 -3.93 5.91 -9.52
C ASP A 101 -3.31 5.72 -8.13
N VAL A 102 -3.05 4.46 -7.73
CA VAL A 102 -2.34 4.15 -6.49
C VAL A 102 -0.94 4.77 -6.55
N ALA A 103 -0.75 5.84 -5.79
CA ALA A 103 0.49 6.60 -5.85
C ALA A 103 1.60 5.91 -5.08
N LEU A 104 2.58 5.40 -5.84
CA LEU A 104 3.84 4.97 -5.30
C LEU A 104 4.66 6.21 -4.90
N VAL A 105 5.52 6.09 -3.89
CA VAL A 105 6.39 7.19 -3.46
C VAL A 105 7.84 6.76 -3.45
N ALA A 106 8.69 7.58 -4.08
CA ALA A 106 10.13 7.37 -4.08
C ALA A 106 10.73 7.74 -2.72
N VAL A 107 11.66 6.91 -2.24
CA VAL A 107 12.47 7.15 -1.04
C VAL A 107 13.92 6.84 -1.36
N ALA A 108 14.81 7.82 -1.23
CA ALA A 108 16.25 7.58 -1.37
C ALA A 108 16.73 6.56 -0.33
N MET A 109 17.46 5.54 -0.77
CA MET A 109 17.94 4.48 0.11
C MET A 109 19.23 4.88 0.83
N SER A 110 19.26 4.73 2.14
CA SER A 110 20.46 4.88 2.97
C SER A 110 21.17 3.54 3.21
N ASN A 111 20.46 2.42 3.08
CA ASN A 111 21.01 1.07 3.12
C ASN A 111 20.77 0.37 1.78
N THR A 112 21.83 -0.06 1.11
CA THR A 112 21.74 -0.75 -0.18
C THR A 112 22.36 -2.14 -0.13
N THR A 113 22.49 -2.73 1.07
CA THR A 113 23.18 -4.02 1.29
C THR A 113 22.59 -5.14 0.44
N ASP A 114 21.29 -5.11 0.16
CA ASP A 114 20.59 -6.14 -0.61
C ASP A 114 20.92 -6.12 -2.12
N LEU A 115 21.48 -5.01 -2.64
CA LEU A 115 21.74 -4.80 -4.06
C LEU A 115 23.10 -5.41 -4.45
N ASN A 116 23.28 -6.70 -4.18
CA ASN A 116 24.55 -7.41 -4.37
C ASN A 116 24.97 -7.46 -5.83
N LEU A 117 24.03 -7.76 -6.75
CA LEU A 117 24.36 -7.91 -8.16
C LEU A 117 24.79 -6.58 -8.81
N VAL A 118 24.30 -5.45 -8.30
CA VAL A 118 24.78 -4.12 -8.71
C VAL A 118 26.26 -3.96 -8.35
N ARG A 119 26.68 -4.37 -7.14
CA ARG A 119 28.09 -4.31 -6.72
C ARG A 119 28.97 -5.22 -7.55
N GLU A 120 28.49 -6.41 -7.90
CA GLU A 120 29.26 -7.33 -8.74
C GLU A 120 29.41 -6.82 -10.19
N VAL A 121 28.40 -6.12 -10.71
CA VAL A 121 28.44 -5.56 -12.07
C VAL A 121 29.25 -4.25 -12.14
N TYR A 122 29.07 -3.35 -11.16
CA TYR A 122 29.59 -1.97 -11.17
C TYR A 122 30.65 -1.66 -10.11
N GLY A 123 30.98 -2.61 -9.22
CA GLY A 123 31.92 -2.45 -8.11
C GLY A 123 31.32 -1.81 -6.85
N SER A 124 30.27 -1.00 -6.97
CA SER A 124 29.55 -0.38 -5.85
C SER A 124 28.14 0.05 -6.27
N VAL A 125 27.28 0.33 -5.29
CA VAL A 125 26.01 1.03 -5.54
C VAL A 125 26.23 2.51 -5.30
N ALA A 126 26.22 3.31 -6.37
CA ALA A 126 26.42 4.76 -6.28
C ALA A 126 25.21 5.47 -5.66
N ALA A 127 23.99 5.08 -6.06
CA ALA A 127 22.74 5.58 -5.53
C ALA A 127 21.63 4.56 -5.77
N ALA A 128 20.63 4.53 -4.87
CA ALA A 128 19.43 3.74 -5.06
C ALA A 128 18.20 4.45 -4.49
N VAL A 129 17.03 4.17 -5.06
CA VAL A 129 15.72 4.68 -4.66
C VAL A 129 14.79 3.50 -4.45
N GLN A 130 14.17 3.45 -3.27
CA GLN A 130 13.09 2.54 -2.99
C GLN A 130 11.77 3.13 -3.52
N VAL A 131 11.00 2.31 -4.23
CA VAL A 131 9.64 2.59 -4.69
C VAL A 131 8.70 2.03 -3.63
N CYS A 132 8.10 2.90 -2.82
CA CYS A 132 7.20 2.51 -1.74
C CYS A 132 5.74 2.49 -2.20
N TRP A 133 4.99 1.45 -1.82
CA TRP A 133 3.56 1.30 -2.12
C TRP A 133 2.69 1.52 -0.86
N PRO A 134 1.49 2.09 -0.99
CA PRO A 134 0.57 2.30 0.14
C PRO A 134 -0.29 1.06 0.44
N ASP A 135 -0.95 1.04 1.59
CA ASP A 135 -2.00 0.06 1.90
C ASP A 135 -3.31 0.33 1.12
N HIS A 136 -4.33 -0.49 1.41
CA HIS A 136 -5.67 -0.39 0.82
C HIS A 136 -6.38 0.95 1.06
N ASP A 137 -6.02 1.66 2.14
CA ASP A 137 -6.53 2.97 2.50
C ASP A 137 -5.66 4.12 1.94
N GLY A 138 -4.65 3.79 1.12
CA GLY A 138 -3.76 4.78 0.51
C GLY A 138 -2.69 5.33 1.45
N LEU A 139 -2.44 4.66 2.59
CA LEU A 139 -1.45 5.08 3.60
C LEU A 139 -0.10 4.40 3.37
N LEU A 140 0.95 5.20 3.28
CA LEU A 140 2.33 4.74 3.12
C LEU A 140 2.92 4.25 4.46
N PRO A 141 4.02 3.46 4.45
CA PRO A 141 4.52 2.82 5.67
C PRO A 141 4.88 3.77 6.83
N TRP A 142 5.24 5.01 6.51
CA TRP A 142 5.57 6.04 7.52
C TRP A 142 4.37 6.86 7.98
N GLU A 143 3.17 6.59 7.47
CA GLU A 143 1.95 7.32 7.79
C GLU A 143 1.19 6.66 8.94
N GLN A 144 0.57 7.49 9.78
CA GLN A 144 -0.08 7.01 10.99
C GLN A 144 -1.28 6.13 10.63
N GLY A 145 -1.27 4.90 11.15
CA GLY A 145 -2.37 3.96 10.95
C GLY A 145 -2.32 3.20 9.63
N SER A 146 -1.19 3.24 8.90
CA SER A 146 -0.94 2.33 7.78
C SER A 146 -0.93 0.88 8.27
N SER A 147 -1.55 -0.02 7.49
CA SER A 147 -1.47 -1.47 7.74
C SER A 147 -0.20 -2.10 7.17
N VAL A 148 0.63 -1.34 6.45
CA VAL A 148 1.87 -1.82 5.83
C VAL A 148 3.05 -1.35 6.68
N GLY A 149 3.46 -2.20 7.62
CA GLY A 149 4.61 -1.95 8.50
C GLY A 149 5.94 -2.50 7.96
N ASP A 150 6.99 -2.42 8.77
CA ASP A 150 8.34 -2.89 8.44
C ASP A 150 8.42 -4.39 8.13
N ASP A 151 7.47 -5.18 8.65
CA ASP A 151 7.34 -6.63 8.41
C ASP A 151 6.72 -6.97 7.05
N VAL A 152 6.00 -6.01 6.44
CA VAL A 152 5.37 -6.16 5.12
C VAL A 152 6.20 -5.44 4.06
N GLN A 153 6.68 -4.24 4.35
CA GLN A 153 7.50 -3.43 3.45
C GLN A 153 8.50 -2.61 4.29
N PRO A 154 9.69 -3.16 4.58
CA PRO A 154 10.74 -2.40 5.25
C PRO A 154 11.17 -1.21 4.38
N VAL A 155 11.38 -0.07 5.01
CA VAL A 155 11.84 1.15 4.32
C VAL A 155 13.32 1.39 4.62
N TYR A 156 14.18 1.19 3.63
CA TYR A 156 15.65 1.31 3.76
C TYR A 156 16.16 2.73 3.50
N GLY A 157 15.42 3.72 3.99
CA GLY A 157 15.70 5.14 3.83
C GLY A 157 14.86 5.97 4.81
N GLN A 158 14.95 7.30 4.69
CA GLN A 158 14.06 8.18 5.44
C GLN A 158 12.87 8.54 4.57
N GLY A 159 11.69 8.02 4.92
CA GLY A 159 10.43 8.46 4.32
C GLY A 159 10.20 9.96 4.56
N PRO A 160 9.43 10.65 3.70
CA PRO A 160 8.99 12.01 3.97
C PRO A 160 8.15 12.08 5.26
N ALA A 161 7.87 13.30 5.73
CA ALA A 161 6.91 13.48 6.81
C ALA A 161 5.54 12.89 6.38
N GLY A 162 4.94 12.08 7.24
CA GLY A 162 3.63 11.51 6.98
C GLY A 162 2.56 12.58 6.84
N ARG A 163 1.62 12.38 5.91
CA ARG A 163 0.45 13.24 5.79
C ARG A 163 -0.44 13.08 7.04
N PRO A 164 -1.22 14.11 7.40
CA PRO A 164 -2.25 13.93 8.41
C PRO A 164 -3.31 12.94 7.91
N VAL A 165 -3.79 12.09 8.81
CA VAL A 165 -4.83 11.09 8.54
C VAL A 165 -6.02 11.37 9.47
N PHE A 166 -7.20 11.53 8.89
CA PHE A 166 -8.40 12.04 9.56
C PHE A 166 -9.47 10.96 9.75
N ARG A 167 -9.08 9.75 10.18
CA ARG A 167 -10.08 8.70 10.50
C ARG A 167 -11.05 9.20 11.58
N ALA A 168 -12.31 8.80 11.48
CA ALA A 168 -13.28 9.10 12.52
C ALA A 168 -12.78 8.59 13.88
N ARG A 169 -12.97 9.41 14.93
CA ARG A 169 -12.49 9.08 16.27
C ARG A 169 -13.17 7.82 16.79
N ARG A 170 -12.37 6.89 17.32
CA ARG A 170 -12.87 5.65 17.91
C ARG A 170 -13.81 5.95 19.06
N LEU A 171 -14.99 5.34 19.03
CA LEU A 171 -15.97 5.37 20.11
C LEU A 171 -15.82 4.09 20.95
N PRO A 172 -15.58 4.18 22.27
CA PRO A 172 -15.39 3.01 23.13
C PRO A 172 -16.74 2.46 23.60
N LEU A 173 -17.55 1.99 22.65
CA LEU A 173 -18.91 1.49 22.89
C LEU A 173 -18.97 -0.01 22.56
N GLU A 174 -19.78 -0.76 23.29
CA GLU A 174 -19.95 -2.20 23.12
C GLU A 174 -21.34 -2.58 22.58
N THR A 175 -22.35 -1.72 22.79
CA THR A 175 -23.74 -2.03 22.41
C THR A 175 -24.39 -0.95 21.55
N ALA A 176 -25.41 -1.33 20.78
CA ALA A 176 -26.21 -0.39 20.00
C ALA A 176 -26.98 0.60 20.90
N GLY A 177 -27.31 0.23 22.14
CA GLY A 177 -27.94 1.11 23.11
C GLY A 177 -27.04 2.30 23.48
N GLU A 178 -25.78 2.05 23.82
CA GLU A 178 -24.80 3.10 24.12
C GLU A 178 -24.55 4.01 22.92
N LEU A 179 -24.51 3.44 21.72
CA LEU A 179 -24.41 4.21 20.48
C LEU A 179 -25.63 5.11 20.24
N ALA A 180 -26.83 4.64 20.57
CA ALA A 180 -28.05 5.43 20.47
C ALA A 180 -28.07 6.61 21.46
N GLU A 181 -27.59 6.38 22.69
CA GLU A 181 -27.44 7.45 23.68
C GLU A 181 -26.45 8.53 23.22
N LEU A 182 -25.33 8.13 22.62
CA LEU A 182 -24.33 9.06 22.08
C LEU A 182 -24.86 9.87 20.88
N VAL A 183 -25.53 9.21 19.94
CA VAL A 183 -25.99 9.84 18.68
C VAL A 183 -27.17 10.77 18.92
N GLY A 184 -28.08 10.41 19.83
CA GLY A 184 -29.29 11.16 20.12
C GLY A 184 -30.33 11.10 18.98
N ALA A 185 -31.57 10.79 19.33
CA ALA A 185 -32.66 10.62 18.35
C ALA A 185 -32.91 11.87 17.48
N ASP A 186 -32.78 13.07 18.07
CA ASP A 186 -33.13 14.34 17.42
C ASP A 186 -31.91 15.22 17.08
N ALA A 187 -30.68 14.70 17.14
CA ALA A 187 -29.50 15.51 16.83
C ALA A 187 -29.53 16.04 15.38
N ASP A 188 -29.14 17.29 15.18
CA ASP A 188 -29.00 17.88 13.85
C ASP A 188 -27.90 17.13 13.07
N PRO A 189 -28.17 16.62 11.84
CA PRO A 189 -27.12 16.05 11.01
C PRO A 189 -26.00 17.06 10.71
N GLY A 190 -26.32 18.36 10.68
CA GLY A 190 -25.49 19.48 10.22
C GLY A 190 -24.84 19.24 8.86
N SER A 191 -23.76 19.97 8.56
CA SER A 191 -23.13 19.97 7.23
C SER A 191 -21.65 19.56 7.27
N LEU A 192 -21.19 18.96 6.18
CA LEU A 192 -19.76 18.78 5.88
C LEU A 192 -19.21 20.11 5.36
N THR A 193 -17.98 20.42 5.74
CA THR A 193 -17.40 21.75 5.48
C THR A 193 -16.13 21.71 4.67
N ILE A 194 -15.48 20.55 4.51
CA ILE A 194 -14.13 20.31 3.95
C ILE A 194 -12.98 21.07 4.64
N VAL A 195 -13.31 22.04 5.52
CA VAL A 195 -12.36 22.86 6.27
C VAL A 195 -11.78 22.11 7.47
N ASP A 196 -12.56 21.23 8.09
CA ASP A 196 -12.13 20.37 9.19
C ASP A 196 -12.43 18.90 8.84
N PRO A 197 -11.53 18.22 8.10
CA PRO A 197 -11.72 16.84 7.70
C PRO A 197 -11.95 15.89 8.90
N GLN A 198 -11.35 16.19 10.07
CA GLN A 198 -11.57 15.39 11.27
C GLN A 198 -13.00 15.51 11.78
N ALA A 199 -13.52 16.74 11.92
CA ALA A 199 -14.89 16.96 12.37
C ALA A 199 -15.92 16.42 11.37
N ASP A 200 -15.62 16.54 10.07
CA ASP A 200 -16.44 16.01 8.99
C ASP A 200 -16.49 14.47 9.04
N ASN A 201 -15.36 13.80 9.24
CA ASN A 201 -15.32 12.33 9.32
C ASN A 201 -15.96 11.81 10.61
N ASP A 202 -15.84 12.52 11.74
CA ASP A 202 -16.61 12.22 12.95
C ASP A 202 -18.13 12.39 12.72
N ARG A 203 -18.53 13.36 11.91
CA ARG A 203 -19.94 13.57 11.53
C ARG A 203 -20.44 12.46 10.60
N ARG A 204 -19.66 12.05 9.60
CA ARG A 204 -19.96 10.89 8.74
C ARG A 204 -20.16 9.61 9.57
N ALA A 205 -19.31 9.37 10.56
CA ALA A 205 -19.47 8.23 11.47
C ALA A 205 -20.81 8.28 12.23
N ARG A 206 -21.23 9.47 12.69
CA ARG A 206 -22.56 9.65 13.31
C ARG A 206 -23.71 9.44 12.32
N TRP A 207 -23.58 9.85 11.06
CA TRP A 207 -24.57 9.57 10.03
C TRP A 207 -24.69 8.08 9.75
N GLY A 208 -23.56 7.37 9.62
CA GLY A 208 -23.53 5.91 9.52
C GLY A 208 -24.17 5.23 10.72
N ALA A 209 -23.88 5.70 11.93
CA ALA A 209 -24.48 5.19 13.15
C ALA A 209 -26.01 5.31 13.16
N ARG A 210 -26.59 6.37 12.59
CA ARG A 210 -28.06 6.51 12.48
C ARG A 210 -28.69 5.44 11.60
N ALA A 211 -28.09 5.18 10.43
CA ALA A 211 -28.55 4.11 9.55
C ALA A 211 -28.45 2.74 10.25
N PHE A 212 -27.31 2.49 10.90
CA PHE A 212 -27.07 1.28 11.68
C PHE A 212 -28.09 1.09 12.80
N LEU A 213 -28.39 2.13 13.59
CA LEU A 213 -29.36 2.07 14.69
C LEU A 213 -30.78 1.83 14.18
N GLY A 214 -31.15 2.38 13.02
CA GLY A 214 -32.43 2.09 12.36
C GLY A 214 -32.56 0.61 12.00
N TYR A 215 -31.51 0.04 11.42
CA TYR A 215 -31.43 -1.39 11.11
C TYR A 215 -31.49 -2.28 12.36
N ALA A 216 -30.64 -1.99 13.35
CA ALA A 216 -30.57 -2.72 14.62
C ALA A 216 -31.92 -2.71 15.37
N SER A 217 -32.57 -1.54 15.42
CA SER A 217 -33.89 -1.40 16.03
C SER A 217 -34.96 -2.20 15.28
N PHE A 218 -34.92 -2.22 13.94
CA PHE A 218 -35.86 -3.00 13.13
C PHE A 218 -35.76 -4.50 13.44
N LEU A 219 -34.54 -5.06 13.40
CA LEU A 219 -34.33 -6.48 13.71
C LEU A 219 -34.58 -6.82 15.18
N GLY A 220 -34.15 -5.96 16.09
CA GLY A 220 -34.35 -6.09 17.53
C GLY A 220 -35.78 -5.81 18.00
N ARG A 221 -36.71 -5.50 17.09
CA ARG A 221 -38.10 -5.10 17.39
C ARG A 221 -38.16 -3.98 18.45
N GLY A 222 -37.31 -2.98 18.29
CA GLY A 222 -37.16 -1.83 19.19
C GLY A 222 -36.16 -2.03 20.34
N LYS A 223 -35.49 -3.18 20.43
CA LYS A 223 -34.41 -3.43 21.42
C LYS A 223 -33.04 -3.27 20.77
N LEU A 224 -32.10 -2.64 21.49
CA LEU A 224 -30.75 -2.33 21.04
C LEU A 224 -29.67 -3.02 21.89
N ASN A 225 -29.91 -4.27 22.28
CA ASN A 225 -28.99 -5.08 23.07
C ASN A 225 -28.10 -6.00 22.21
N CYS A 226 -28.10 -5.81 20.90
CA CYS A 226 -27.28 -6.58 19.98
C CYS A 226 -25.81 -6.14 20.04
N GLU A 227 -24.93 -7.11 19.79
CA GLU A 227 -23.51 -6.84 19.59
C GLU A 227 -23.31 -6.03 18.30
N LEU A 228 -22.44 -5.03 18.37
CA LEU A 228 -22.19 -4.11 17.25
C LEU A 228 -21.62 -4.83 16.02
N GLU A 229 -20.63 -5.71 16.20
CA GLU A 229 -19.90 -6.35 15.10
C GLU A 229 -20.80 -7.31 14.29
N THR A 230 -21.51 -8.20 14.97
CA THR A 230 -22.48 -9.12 14.35
C THR A 230 -23.55 -8.34 13.59
N THR A 231 -24.14 -7.31 14.21
CA THR A 231 -25.19 -6.51 13.58
C THR A 231 -24.67 -5.74 12.35
N ALA A 232 -23.44 -5.24 12.39
CA ALA A 232 -22.85 -4.49 11.29
C ALA A 232 -22.59 -5.40 10.09
N SER A 233 -22.08 -6.60 10.35
CA SER A 233 -21.84 -7.62 9.32
C SER A 233 -23.14 -8.05 8.65
N ASP A 234 -24.20 -8.30 9.44
CA ASP A 234 -25.52 -8.63 8.91
C ASP A 234 -26.09 -7.49 8.05
N MET A 235 -25.94 -6.23 8.50
CA MET A 235 -26.39 -5.05 7.74
C MET A 235 -25.72 -4.98 6.36
N LEU A 236 -24.40 -5.23 6.29
CA LEU A 236 -23.68 -5.22 5.02
C LEU A 236 -24.14 -6.35 4.10
N ALA A 237 -24.43 -7.53 4.64
CA ALA A 237 -24.98 -8.65 3.87
C ALA A 237 -26.37 -8.34 3.31
N ASP A 238 -27.26 -7.76 4.13
CA ASP A 238 -28.60 -7.36 3.71
C ASP A 238 -28.58 -6.22 2.68
N LEU A 239 -27.63 -5.27 2.81
CA LEU A 239 -27.41 -4.23 1.79
C LEU A 239 -26.98 -4.85 0.46
N ARG A 240 -26.14 -5.89 0.47
CA ARG A 240 -25.77 -6.60 -0.77
C ARG A 240 -26.98 -7.28 -1.42
N HIS A 241 -27.84 -7.94 -0.64
CA HIS A 241 -29.09 -8.49 -1.15
C HIS A 241 -30.04 -7.41 -1.71
N MET A 242 -30.04 -6.22 -1.10
CA MET A 242 -30.79 -5.07 -1.65
C MET A 242 -30.24 -4.64 -3.01
N TYR A 243 -28.92 -4.62 -3.21
CA TYR A 243 -28.31 -4.33 -4.51
C TYR A 243 -28.74 -5.33 -5.59
N ASP A 244 -28.75 -6.64 -5.26
CA ASP A 244 -29.28 -7.68 -6.14
C ASP A 244 -30.74 -7.39 -6.53
N ALA A 245 -31.57 -7.05 -5.54
CA ALA A 245 -32.99 -6.78 -5.74
C ALA A 245 -33.28 -5.50 -6.56
N LEU A 246 -32.41 -4.50 -6.45
CA LEU A 246 -32.52 -3.23 -7.18
C LEU A 246 -31.82 -3.24 -8.54
N GLY A 247 -31.03 -4.27 -8.85
CA GLY A 247 -30.22 -4.34 -10.06
C GLY A 247 -29.07 -3.33 -10.08
N LEU A 248 -28.51 -3.02 -8.91
CA LEU A 248 -27.36 -2.12 -8.76
C LEU A 248 -26.05 -2.90 -8.78
N ASP A 249 -24.99 -2.29 -9.31
CA ASP A 249 -23.65 -2.89 -9.33
C ASP A 249 -22.96 -2.69 -7.97
N TRP A 250 -22.80 -3.78 -7.22
CA TRP A 250 -22.16 -3.78 -5.90
C TRP A 250 -20.67 -3.48 -5.98
N GLU A 251 -19.96 -4.01 -6.98
CA GLU A 251 -18.51 -3.87 -7.10
C GLU A 251 -18.12 -2.46 -7.55
N ASP A 252 -18.91 -1.87 -8.46
CA ASP A 252 -18.73 -0.46 -8.87
C ASP A 252 -19.02 0.51 -7.70
N ALA A 253 -20.04 0.20 -6.90
CA ALA A 253 -20.35 0.96 -5.70
C ALA A 253 -19.23 0.86 -4.65
N LEU A 254 -18.70 -0.33 -4.38
CA LEU A 254 -17.55 -0.50 -3.47
C LEU A 254 -16.32 0.25 -3.98
N SER A 255 -16.02 0.16 -5.28
CA SER A 255 -14.91 0.91 -5.88
C SER A 255 -15.05 2.42 -5.68
N SER A 256 -16.29 2.94 -5.70
CA SER A 256 -16.56 4.35 -5.43
C SER A 256 -16.48 4.68 -3.94
N VAL A 257 -16.91 3.77 -3.06
CA VAL A 257 -16.78 3.91 -1.61
C VAL A 257 -15.31 3.98 -1.19
N ASP A 258 -14.47 3.08 -1.69
CA ASP A 258 -13.04 3.02 -1.34
C ASP A 258 -12.32 4.31 -1.75
N ARG A 259 -12.55 4.78 -2.99
CA ARG A 259 -12.00 6.06 -3.47
C ARG A 259 -12.46 7.25 -2.62
N ASN A 260 -13.75 7.32 -2.30
CA ASN A 260 -14.29 8.42 -1.51
C ASN A 260 -13.79 8.38 -0.06
N TYR A 261 -13.73 7.20 0.55
CA TYR A 261 -13.23 7.00 1.90
C TYR A 261 -11.75 7.37 1.99
N GLN A 262 -10.94 6.95 1.03
CA GLN A 262 -9.54 7.33 0.93
C GLN A 262 -9.39 8.86 0.84
N ALA A 263 -10.12 9.52 -0.06
CA ALA A 263 -10.08 10.98 -0.18
C ALA A 263 -10.52 11.67 1.12
N GLU A 264 -11.53 11.14 1.80
CA GLU A 264 -12.03 11.65 3.09
C GLU A 264 -10.99 11.58 4.19
N ILE A 265 -10.32 10.43 4.37
CA ILE A 265 -9.33 10.26 5.45
C ILE A 265 -8.01 10.97 5.15
N LEU A 266 -7.71 11.26 3.89
CA LEU A 266 -6.54 12.04 3.47
C LEU A 266 -6.82 13.55 3.39
N GLY A 267 -8.08 13.97 3.53
CA GLY A 267 -8.48 15.38 3.43
C GLY A 267 -8.37 15.94 2.01
N GLU A 268 -8.61 15.11 1.00
CA GLU A 268 -8.44 15.40 -0.44
C GLU A 268 -9.79 15.72 -1.14
N LEU A 269 -10.83 16.06 -0.36
CA LEU A 269 -12.18 16.43 -0.85
C LEU A 269 -12.32 17.87 -1.35
#